data_AF-A0AAW3X550-F1
#
_entry.id   AF-A0AAW3X550-F1
#
_cell.length_a   1.000
_cell.length_b   1.000
_cell.length_c   1.000
_cell.angle_alpha   90.00
_cell.angle_beta   90.00
_cell.angle_gamma   90.00
#
_symmetry.space_group_name_H-M   'P 1'
#
loop_
_entity.id
_entity.type
_entity.pdbx_description
1 polymer ?
#
loop_
_entity_poly.entity_id
_entity_poly.type
_entity_poly.pdbx_seq_one_letter_code
_entity_poly.pdbx_strand_id
1 'polypeptide(L)'
;MKKKQLLSGVMALLLSASLCACGGSKTAEGTSEAAGESSEAETSNTLSEGTPVPGGSVVYGMTQDLASLDPHVDTDAGTRDVVFNLYEGLVKPTSDGGFIPAVASDYTISDDAKTYTFTLRDGITFHDGTPVTIEDVKYSIDRYAEIQGESSAFSSLVDSVEVQDDKTLVVNLKESYSEFLPMMTIAIIPQSNEDPAGNPIGTGPFKYVSYTPGQNLELEKYDGYWQEGVPSLDSVEFKFIADVDTAFVELQAGTIDILKYLTSAQAETLGDDYNIVQGSMNLVHAMYLNSAYEPLSKTEVRQALCYAVDRDAINNFIFGGKSHIIGSHMIPAMSKYYEPEAETVYSYDPEKAKELLADAGYADGFDLEITVPSSYSQHVDSAQIIADELSQVGVNVTLNQVEWSTWLQDVYKGGNFQATVIGFDGTLAPSDWLKKYVTDDAKNFMHYSNTEYDDVFNTAYTTVDDDVKVENYKKAQMILAEDAAAVYIEDPANLVAVSKKFGGYTFYPTAAEDMSLLYQVEQ
;
A
#
# COMPACT_ATOMS: atom_id res chain seq x y z
N MET A 1 48.17 3.04 48.80
CA MET A 1 47.50 1.84 49.33
C MET A 1 46.25 2.25 50.11
N LYS A 2 45.06 1.80 49.66
CA LYS A 2 43.71 1.77 50.29
C LYS A 2 43.28 2.89 51.28
N LYS A 3 42.13 3.54 50.99
CA LYS A 3 40.85 3.62 51.77
C LYS A 3 40.01 4.82 51.30
N LYS A 4 38.80 4.64 50.78
CA LYS A 4 37.46 4.55 51.44
C LYS A 4 36.94 5.86 52.08
N GLN A 5 35.88 6.40 51.45
CA GLN A 5 34.58 6.85 51.98
C GLN A 5 34.42 8.08 52.91
N LEU A 6 33.41 8.88 52.51
CA LEU A 6 32.30 9.51 53.26
C LEU A 6 32.39 10.94 53.86
N LEU A 7 31.45 11.78 53.36
CA LEU A 7 30.42 12.58 54.07
C LEU A 7 30.60 14.08 54.45
N SER A 8 29.49 14.82 54.18
CA SER A 8 28.98 16.09 54.75
C SER A 8 29.70 17.40 54.38
N GLY A 9 29.07 18.49 53.95
CA GLY A 9 27.66 18.93 53.94
C GLY A 9 27.54 20.27 54.70
N VAL A 10 27.26 21.41 54.03
CA VAL A 10 26.81 22.68 54.66
C VAL A 10 26.19 23.62 53.59
N MET A 11 24.94 24.06 53.79
CA MET A 11 24.42 25.45 53.66
C MET A 11 22.88 25.40 53.86
N ALA A 12 22.31 25.86 55.00
CA ALA A 12 21.97 27.25 55.35
C ALA A 12 21.13 27.93 54.23
N LEU A 13 19.90 28.43 54.41
CA LEU A 13 19.37 29.29 55.46
C LEU A 13 17.82 29.32 55.50
N LEU A 14 17.31 29.57 56.72
CA LEU A 14 16.18 30.43 57.14
C LEU A 14 14.71 30.09 56.81
N LEU A 15 14.03 29.73 57.89
CA LEU A 15 12.60 29.95 58.15
C LEU A 15 12.26 31.46 58.23
N SER A 16 11.07 31.81 57.74
CA SER A 16 10.16 32.69 58.49
C SER A 16 8.71 32.41 58.09
N ALA A 17 7.91 32.06 59.09
CA ALA A 17 6.48 31.81 59.03
C ALA A 17 5.68 33.09 59.17
N SER A 18 4.50 33.15 58.55
CA SER A 18 3.36 33.93 59.07
C SER A 18 2.04 33.39 58.52
N LEU A 19 1.15 33.05 59.46
CA LEU A 19 -0.23 32.58 59.29
C LEU A 19 -1.20 33.70 58.85
N CYS A 20 -2.25 33.32 58.10
CA CYS A 20 -3.67 33.74 58.20
C CYS A 20 -4.39 33.22 56.93
N ALA A 21 -5.20 32.15 56.95
CA ALA A 21 -6.61 32.04 57.40
C ALA A 21 -7.66 32.74 56.49
N CYS A 22 -8.34 31.90 55.70
CA CYS A 22 -9.74 31.92 55.22
C CYS A 22 -10.28 33.03 54.30
N GLY A 23 -10.64 32.60 53.07
CA GLY A 23 -12.06 32.60 52.64
C GLY A 23 -12.43 33.52 51.46
N GLY A 24 -12.85 32.93 50.33
CA GLY A 24 -13.60 33.65 49.30
C GLY A 24 -13.40 33.11 47.88
N SER A 25 -14.24 32.16 47.49
CA SER A 25 -14.28 31.51 46.18
C SER A 25 -14.51 32.46 44.99
N LYS A 26 -13.74 32.28 43.91
CA LYS A 26 -14.19 32.16 42.50
C LYS A 26 -12.94 32.13 41.60
N THR A 27 -12.66 30.98 41.01
CA THR A 27 -11.49 30.76 40.15
C THR A 27 -11.84 31.08 38.70
N ALA A 28 -11.04 31.95 38.10
CA ALA A 28 -10.83 32.11 36.67
C ALA A 28 -9.32 31.90 36.41
N GLU A 29 -9.04 31.15 35.33
CA GLU A 29 -7.82 31.09 34.49
C GLU A 29 -6.40 31.13 35.10
N GLY A 30 -5.53 30.24 34.60
CA GLY A 30 -4.09 30.52 34.43
C GLY A 30 -3.09 29.54 35.05
N THR A 31 -2.76 28.51 34.25
CA THR A 31 -1.40 27.96 33.98
C THR A 31 -0.40 27.62 35.09
N SER A 32 0.01 26.34 35.11
CA SER A 32 1.40 25.92 35.28
C SER A 32 1.61 24.60 34.54
N GLU A 33 2.51 24.64 33.55
CA GLU A 33 3.04 23.55 32.74
C GLU A 33 3.70 22.45 33.58
N ALA A 34 3.59 21.21 33.10
CA ALA A 34 4.73 20.33 32.79
C ALA A 34 4.19 19.01 32.25
N ALA A 35 3.99 18.94 30.93
CA ALA A 35 3.88 17.67 30.20
C ALA A 35 4.88 17.79 29.05
N GLY A 36 5.80 16.83 28.97
CA GLY A 36 6.72 16.71 27.85
C GLY A 36 5.91 16.35 26.60
N GLU A 37 5.93 17.24 25.63
CA GLU A 37 5.51 16.93 24.26
C GLU A 37 6.58 16.01 23.65
N SER A 38 6.26 14.72 23.58
CA SER A 38 6.68 13.91 22.44
C SER A 38 5.88 14.43 21.25
N SER A 39 6.51 15.23 20.38
CA SER A 39 5.90 15.55 19.10
C SER A 39 5.85 14.25 18.30
N GLU A 40 4.64 13.69 18.13
CA GLU A 40 4.36 12.83 16.99
C GLU A 40 4.67 13.66 15.75
N ALA A 41 5.79 13.35 15.10
CA ALA A 41 6.06 13.87 13.78
C ALA A 41 5.03 13.22 12.86
N GLU A 42 4.04 13.99 12.41
CA GLU A 42 3.24 13.59 11.25
C GLU A 42 4.22 13.29 10.11
N THR A 43 4.34 12.02 9.75
CA THR A 43 5.07 11.59 8.55
C THR A 43 4.34 12.17 7.34
N SER A 44 4.83 13.30 6.84
CA SER A 44 4.40 13.84 5.56
C SER A 44 4.71 12.83 4.45
N ASN A 45 3.68 12.38 3.73
CA ASN A 45 3.83 11.48 2.57
C ASN A 45 4.55 12.16 1.38
N THR A 46 4.85 13.45 1.48
CA THR A 46 5.51 14.25 0.44
C THR A 46 6.83 14.87 0.94
N LEU A 47 7.88 14.73 0.14
CA LEU A 47 9.15 15.44 0.30
C LEU A 47 8.99 16.91 -0.15
N SER A 48 8.67 17.80 0.77
CA SER A 48 8.58 19.24 0.48
C SER A 48 9.88 19.95 0.86
N GLU A 49 10.80 20.11 -0.10
CA GLU A 49 12.07 20.80 0.12
C GLU A 49 12.38 21.82 -0.99
N GLY A 50 13.02 22.92 -0.59
CA GLY A 50 13.55 23.92 -1.52
C GLY A 50 12.52 24.85 -2.15
N THR A 51 12.99 25.75 -3.02
CA THR A 51 12.12 26.64 -3.80
C THR A 51 11.88 26.00 -5.16
N PRO A 52 10.62 25.72 -5.56
CA PRO A 52 10.32 25.13 -6.86
C PRO A 52 10.76 26.01 -8.04
N VAL A 53 11.38 25.38 -9.04
CA VAL A 53 11.75 25.98 -10.32
C VAL A 53 11.09 25.19 -11.46
N PRO A 54 10.35 25.85 -12.37
CA PRO A 54 9.74 25.18 -13.53
C PRO A 54 10.78 24.68 -14.53
N GLY A 55 10.41 23.61 -15.23
CA GLY A 55 11.17 22.98 -16.30
C GLY A 55 12.14 21.89 -15.81
N GLY A 56 12.96 21.43 -16.74
CA GLY A 56 13.96 20.39 -16.52
C GLY A 56 13.42 18.97 -16.66
N SER A 57 14.31 18.01 -16.48
CA SER A 57 14.06 16.59 -16.74
C SER A 57 14.50 15.75 -15.55
N VAL A 58 13.74 14.71 -15.24
CA VAL A 58 14.07 13.71 -14.21
C VAL A 58 14.31 12.35 -14.87
N VAL A 59 15.33 11.62 -14.40
CA VAL A 59 15.51 10.20 -14.74
C VAL A 59 15.13 9.33 -13.54
N TYR A 60 14.06 8.55 -13.70
CA TYR A 60 13.58 7.60 -12.71
C TYR A 60 14.07 6.19 -13.08
N GLY A 61 14.79 5.54 -12.17
CA GLY A 61 15.29 4.18 -12.36
C GLY A 61 14.26 3.12 -11.97
N MET A 62 14.04 2.15 -12.84
CA MET A 62 13.14 1.02 -12.61
C MET A 62 13.88 -0.30 -12.75
N THR A 63 13.63 -1.25 -11.83
CA THR A 63 14.26 -2.57 -11.86
C THR A 63 13.47 -3.62 -12.64
N GLN A 64 12.40 -3.21 -13.31
CA GLN A 64 11.55 -4.04 -14.14
C GLN A 64 11.06 -3.26 -15.37
N ASP A 65 10.76 -3.99 -16.43
CA ASP A 65 10.19 -3.46 -17.67
C ASP A 65 8.65 -3.42 -17.60
N LEU A 66 8.02 -2.79 -18.59
CA LEU A 66 6.56 -2.66 -18.67
C LEU A 66 5.92 -3.89 -19.33
N ALA A 67 4.82 -4.35 -18.74
CA ALA A 67 4.02 -5.43 -19.34
C ALA A 67 3.23 -4.95 -20.56
N SER A 68 2.61 -3.77 -20.48
CA SER A 68 1.82 -3.15 -21.54
C SER A 68 1.63 -1.65 -21.27
N LEU A 69 1.55 -0.84 -22.32
CA LEU A 69 1.13 0.56 -22.21
C LEU A 69 -0.38 0.74 -22.42
N ASP A 70 -1.09 -0.30 -22.86
CA ASP A 70 -2.56 -0.28 -22.92
C ASP A 70 -3.14 -0.29 -21.50
N PRO A 71 -3.85 0.78 -21.08
CA PRO A 71 -4.24 0.94 -19.69
C PRO A 71 -5.44 0.08 -19.26
N HIS A 72 -6.10 -0.63 -20.19
CA HIS A 72 -7.23 -1.51 -19.84
C HIS A 72 -6.84 -2.99 -19.77
N VAL A 73 -5.61 -3.33 -20.14
CA VAL A 73 -5.08 -4.70 -19.98
C VAL A 73 -4.56 -4.87 -18.55
N ASP A 74 -4.86 -6.02 -17.95
CA ASP A 74 -4.32 -6.37 -16.63
C ASP A 74 -2.80 -6.42 -16.65
N THR A 75 -2.18 -5.70 -15.72
CA THR A 75 -0.73 -5.55 -15.61
C THR A 75 -0.29 -5.55 -14.15
N ASP A 76 1.02 -5.73 -13.91
CA ASP A 76 1.64 -5.67 -12.60
C ASP A 76 1.74 -4.24 -12.03
N ALA A 77 2.07 -4.12 -10.74
CA ALA A 77 2.15 -2.84 -10.04
C ALA A 77 3.14 -1.84 -10.67
N GLY A 78 4.32 -2.27 -11.10
CA GLY A 78 5.30 -1.34 -11.65
C GLY A 78 4.96 -0.84 -13.06
N THR A 79 4.12 -1.56 -13.81
CA THR A 79 3.50 -0.99 -15.01
C THR A 79 2.48 0.10 -14.64
N ARG A 80 1.62 -0.16 -13.65
CA ARG A 80 0.60 0.80 -13.17
C ARG A 80 1.23 2.09 -12.62
N ASP A 81 2.36 1.95 -11.92
CA ASP A 81 3.17 3.02 -11.35
C ASP A 81 3.48 4.14 -12.36
N VAL A 82 3.92 3.79 -13.57
CA VAL A 82 4.37 4.78 -14.56
C VAL A 82 3.24 5.33 -15.43
N VAL A 83 2.28 4.48 -15.80
CA VAL A 83 1.16 4.89 -16.67
C VAL A 83 0.20 5.86 -15.96
N PHE A 84 0.31 5.98 -14.64
CA PHE A 84 -0.32 7.03 -13.82
C PHE A 84 -0.01 8.46 -14.29
N ASN A 85 1.10 8.65 -15.03
CA ASN A 85 1.49 9.95 -15.61
C ASN A 85 0.84 10.23 -16.97
N LEU A 86 0.42 9.16 -17.67
CA LEU A 86 -0.18 9.22 -19.01
C LEU A 86 -1.70 9.34 -18.95
N TYR A 87 -2.33 8.66 -18.00
CA TYR A 87 -3.77 8.46 -17.98
C TYR A 87 -4.41 8.97 -16.70
N GLU A 88 -5.66 9.42 -16.83
CA GLU A 88 -6.54 9.70 -15.70
C GLU A 88 -7.89 9.00 -15.91
N GLY A 89 -8.54 8.63 -14.81
CA GLY A 89 -9.94 8.23 -14.83
C GLY A 89 -10.87 9.39 -14.55
N LEU A 90 -12.14 9.08 -14.27
CA LEU A 90 -13.11 10.09 -13.82
C LEU A 90 -12.69 10.70 -12.48
N VAL A 91 -12.04 9.88 -11.64
CA VAL A 91 -11.38 10.29 -10.39
C VAL A 91 -9.91 9.83 -10.38
N LYS A 92 -9.11 10.45 -9.52
CA LYS A 92 -7.71 10.10 -9.26
C LYS A 92 -7.51 9.90 -7.75
N PRO A 93 -6.74 8.88 -7.32
CA PRO A 93 -6.42 8.69 -5.92
C PRO A 93 -5.53 9.81 -5.39
N THR A 94 -5.66 10.12 -4.11
CA THR A 94 -4.80 11.04 -3.37
C THR A 94 -3.83 10.28 -2.47
N SER A 95 -2.79 10.98 -1.98
CA SER A 95 -1.75 10.38 -1.13
C SER A 95 -2.22 9.97 0.27
N ASP A 96 -3.44 10.32 0.64
CA ASP A 96 -4.13 9.91 1.88
C ASP A 96 -5.13 8.74 1.66
N GLY A 97 -5.21 8.21 0.43
CA GLY A 97 -6.10 7.09 0.08
C GLY A 97 -7.52 7.51 -0.29
N GLY A 98 -7.80 8.81 -0.32
CA GLY A 98 -9.04 9.36 -0.88
C GLY A 98 -9.05 9.41 -2.40
N PHE A 99 -10.08 10.04 -2.94
CA PHE A 99 -10.25 10.29 -4.37
C PHE A 99 -10.66 11.73 -4.61
N ILE A 100 -10.11 12.32 -5.67
CA ILE A 100 -10.49 13.64 -6.17
C ILE A 100 -11.00 13.55 -7.62
N PRO A 101 -11.90 14.45 -8.05
CA PRO A 101 -12.30 14.52 -9.46
C PRO A 101 -11.11 14.79 -10.39
N ALA A 102 -11.03 14.04 -11.50
CA ALA A 102 -10.00 14.20 -12.53
C ALA A 102 -10.62 14.51 -13.90
N VAL A 103 -10.89 13.53 -14.76
CA VAL A 103 -11.63 13.75 -16.02
C VAL A 103 -13.06 14.23 -15.74
N ALA A 104 -13.66 13.80 -14.62
CA ALA A 104 -14.85 14.45 -14.09
C ALA A 104 -14.46 15.73 -13.32
N SER A 105 -15.33 16.73 -13.40
CA SER A 105 -15.27 17.92 -12.54
C SER A 105 -15.94 17.71 -11.17
N ASP A 106 -16.93 16.82 -11.12
CA ASP A 106 -17.69 16.47 -9.91
C ASP A 106 -18.37 15.10 -10.08
N TYR A 107 -18.79 14.51 -8.96
CA TYR A 107 -19.63 13.33 -8.95
C TYR A 107 -20.60 13.30 -7.77
N THR A 108 -21.71 12.60 -7.93
CA THR A 108 -22.68 12.32 -6.86
C THR A 108 -22.95 10.83 -6.76
N ILE A 109 -23.20 10.36 -5.54
CA ILE A 109 -23.55 8.98 -5.22
C ILE A 109 -24.95 9.00 -4.62
N SER A 110 -25.84 8.12 -5.09
CA SER A 110 -27.19 7.99 -4.51
C SER A 110 -27.13 7.51 -3.05
N ASP A 111 -28.14 7.84 -2.25
CA ASP A 111 -28.22 7.45 -0.83
C ASP A 111 -28.11 5.93 -0.61
N ASP A 112 -28.53 5.12 -1.58
CA ASP A 112 -28.46 3.65 -1.56
C ASP A 112 -27.19 3.09 -2.22
N ALA A 113 -26.27 3.95 -2.65
CA ALA A 113 -25.03 3.64 -3.37
C ALA A 113 -25.23 2.69 -4.57
N LYS A 114 -26.38 2.77 -5.26
CA LYS A 114 -26.63 2.04 -6.52
C LYS A 114 -26.38 2.88 -7.77
N THR A 115 -26.35 4.21 -7.66
CA THR A 115 -26.19 5.10 -8.82
C THR A 115 -25.08 6.10 -8.57
N TYR A 116 -24.11 6.13 -9.48
CA TYR A 116 -23.00 7.06 -9.49
C TYR A 116 -23.12 7.96 -10.71
N THR A 117 -23.20 9.27 -10.50
CA THR A 117 -23.34 10.26 -11.58
C THR A 117 -22.10 11.13 -11.65
N PHE A 118 -21.48 11.21 -12.82
CA PHE A 118 -20.25 11.98 -13.07
C PHE A 118 -20.52 13.10 -14.07
N THR A 119 -19.95 14.28 -13.80
CA THR A 119 -20.00 15.43 -14.72
C THR A 119 -18.65 15.65 -15.36
N LEU A 120 -18.57 15.51 -16.68
CA LEU A 120 -17.36 15.73 -17.47
C LEU A 120 -16.79 17.14 -17.27
N ARG A 121 -15.47 17.24 -17.13
CA ARG A 121 -14.75 18.51 -17.01
C ARG A 121 -14.82 19.32 -18.30
N ASP A 122 -15.00 20.63 -18.15
CA ASP A 122 -15.00 21.56 -19.28
C ASP A 122 -13.60 21.76 -19.86
N GLY A 123 -13.48 21.67 -21.18
CA GLY A 123 -12.27 22.02 -21.91
C GLY A 123 -11.12 21.02 -21.78
N ILE A 124 -11.36 19.84 -21.19
CA ILE A 124 -10.36 18.78 -21.14
C ILE A 124 -10.08 18.23 -22.54
N THR A 125 -8.81 17.90 -22.79
CA THR A 125 -8.32 17.39 -24.08
C THR A 125 -7.44 16.17 -23.87
N PHE A 126 -7.41 15.29 -24.86
CA PHE A 126 -6.42 14.23 -24.95
C PHE A 126 -5.06 14.79 -25.35
N HIS A 127 -4.00 14.02 -25.17
CA HIS A 127 -2.62 14.40 -25.53
C HIS A 127 -2.42 14.80 -26.99
N ASP A 128 -3.30 14.38 -27.90
CA ASP A 128 -3.30 14.75 -29.31
C ASP A 128 -4.04 16.07 -29.61
N GLY A 129 -4.58 16.72 -28.58
CA GLY A 129 -5.31 17.99 -28.63
C GLY A 129 -6.80 17.85 -28.98
N THR A 130 -7.31 16.63 -29.21
CA THR A 130 -8.74 16.42 -29.41
C THR A 130 -9.51 16.60 -28.09
N PRO A 131 -10.74 17.14 -28.11
CA PRO A 131 -11.54 17.26 -26.90
C PRO A 131 -11.99 15.88 -26.39
N VAL A 132 -11.97 15.67 -25.07
CA VAL A 132 -12.60 14.49 -24.49
C VAL A 132 -14.11 14.66 -24.54
N THR A 133 -14.81 13.65 -25.02
CA THR A 133 -16.28 13.61 -25.02
C THR A 133 -16.80 12.59 -24.02
N ILE A 134 -18.08 12.72 -23.65
CA ILE A 134 -18.74 11.73 -22.78
C ILE A 134 -18.80 10.34 -23.43
N GLU A 135 -18.77 10.27 -24.76
CA GLU A 135 -18.73 9.02 -25.52
C GLU A 135 -17.37 8.33 -25.39
N ASP A 136 -16.25 9.09 -25.32
CA ASP A 136 -14.93 8.52 -25.04
C ASP A 136 -14.86 7.94 -23.62
N VAL A 137 -15.53 8.59 -22.66
CA VAL A 137 -15.64 8.09 -21.28
C VAL A 137 -16.41 6.78 -21.26
N LYS A 138 -17.59 6.74 -21.89
CA LYS A 138 -18.39 5.51 -22.00
C LYS A 138 -17.61 4.41 -22.72
N TYR A 139 -16.99 4.71 -23.85
CA TYR A 139 -16.17 3.78 -24.61
C TYR A 139 -15.08 3.16 -23.75
N SER A 140 -14.36 3.98 -22.97
CA SER A 140 -13.25 3.51 -22.14
C SER A 140 -13.73 2.53 -21.05
N ILE A 141 -14.86 2.82 -20.42
CA ILE A 141 -15.45 1.95 -19.40
C ILE A 141 -15.97 0.65 -20.00
N ASP A 142 -16.67 0.72 -21.13
CA ASP A 142 -17.19 -0.46 -21.83
C ASP A 142 -16.04 -1.36 -22.33
N ARG A 143 -14.99 -0.75 -22.90
CA ARG A 143 -13.79 -1.44 -23.37
C ARG A 143 -13.08 -2.16 -22.22
N TYR A 144 -12.92 -1.48 -21.08
CA TYR A 144 -12.36 -2.11 -19.88
C TYR A 144 -13.20 -3.32 -19.46
N ALA A 145 -14.53 -3.18 -19.35
CA ALA A 145 -15.41 -4.29 -18.99
C ALA A 145 -15.30 -5.48 -19.96
N GLU A 146 -15.18 -5.22 -21.27
CA GLU A 146 -15.01 -6.25 -22.30
C GLU A 146 -13.68 -7.01 -22.15
N ILE A 147 -12.56 -6.30 -21.95
CA ILE A 147 -11.22 -6.89 -21.80
C ILE A 147 -11.15 -7.75 -20.53
N GLN A 148 -11.71 -7.24 -19.43
CA GLN A 148 -11.76 -7.93 -18.14
C GLN A 148 -12.69 -9.15 -18.17
N GLY A 149 -13.72 -9.09 -19.04
CA GLY A 149 -14.68 -10.16 -19.26
C GLY A 149 -15.82 -10.21 -18.23
N GLU A 150 -16.83 -11.02 -18.56
CA GLU A 150 -18.09 -11.13 -17.80
C GLU A 150 -17.92 -11.64 -16.36
N SER A 151 -16.87 -12.41 -16.09
CA SER A 151 -16.56 -12.92 -14.75
C SER A 151 -15.76 -11.94 -13.90
N SER A 152 -15.40 -10.76 -14.42
CA SER A 152 -14.62 -9.78 -13.67
C SER A 152 -15.44 -9.16 -12.52
N ALA A 153 -14.73 -8.67 -11.51
CA ALA A 153 -15.36 -7.96 -10.39
C ALA A 153 -16.15 -6.74 -10.90
N PHE A 154 -15.59 -5.99 -11.86
CA PHE A 154 -16.25 -4.85 -12.47
C PHE A 154 -17.58 -5.22 -13.15
N SER A 155 -17.54 -6.17 -14.09
CA SER A 155 -18.74 -6.63 -14.81
C SER A 155 -19.77 -7.30 -13.90
N SER A 156 -19.33 -7.89 -12.78
CA SER A 156 -20.25 -8.44 -11.77
C SER A 156 -21.03 -7.38 -11.00
N LEU A 157 -20.49 -6.17 -10.84
CA LEU A 157 -21.10 -5.08 -10.08
C LEU A 157 -21.93 -4.12 -10.95
N VAL A 158 -21.44 -3.78 -12.14
CA VAL A 158 -22.06 -2.78 -13.02
C VAL A 158 -23.26 -3.36 -13.78
N ASP A 159 -24.40 -2.67 -13.71
CA ASP A 159 -25.62 -2.97 -14.45
C ASP A 159 -25.69 -2.20 -15.77
N SER A 160 -25.50 -0.88 -15.73
CA SER A 160 -25.48 -0.03 -16.93
C SER A 160 -24.53 1.16 -16.80
N VAL A 161 -24.03 1.61 -17.96
CA VAL A 161 -23.26 2.85 -18.12
C VAL A 161 -23.96 3.69 -19.19
N GLU A 162 -24.60 4.77 -18.76
CA GLU A 162 -25.52 5.58 -19.55
C GLU A 162 -25.00 7.00 -19.74
N VAL A 163 -24.99 7.46 -20.99
CA VAL A 163 -24.80 8.87 -21.33
C VAL A 163 -26.18 9.55 -21.24
N GLN A 164 -26.36 10.43 -20.25
CA GLN A 164 -27.61 11.18 -20.10
C GLN A 164 -27.66 12.41 -21.01
N ASP A 165 -26.51 13.08 -21.18
CA ASP A 165 -26.30 14.21 -22.07
C ASP A 165 -24.80 14.34 -22.39
N ASP A 166 -24.43 15.38 -23.15
CA ASP A 166 -23.07 15.63 -23.63
C ASP A 166 -22.00 15.74 -22.52
N LYS A 167 -22.38 15.82 -21.24
CA LYS A 167 -21.45 15.94 -20.10
C LYS A 167 -21.74 15.00 -18.94
N THR A 168 -22.84 14.26 -18.96
CA THR A 168 -23.31 13.50 -17.80
C THR A 168 -23.27 12.00 -18.08
N LEU A 169 -22.44 11.29 -17.31
CA LEU A 169 -22.38 9.84 -17.29
C LEU A 169 -23.05 9.32 -16.01
N VAL A 170 -23.89 8.30 -16.15
CA VAL A 170 -24.48 7.59 -15.01
C VAL A 170 -24.11 6.13 -15.06
N VAL A 171 -23.53 5.65 -13.97
CA VAL A 171 -23.23 4.23 -13.75
C VAL A 171 -24.21 3.68 -12.72
N ASN A 172 -25.00 2.69 -13.13
CA ASN A 172 -25.90 1.96 -12.25
C ASN A 172 -25.26 0.62 -11.86
N LEU A 173 -25.34 0.29 -10.59
CA LEU A 173 -24.87 -0.97 -10.03
C LEU A 173 -26.03 -1.94 -9.85
N LYS A 174 -25.76 -3.23 -9.99
CA LYS A 174 -26.75 -4.30 -9.78
C LYS A 174 -27.23 -4.31 -8.34
N GLU A 175 -26.30 -4.13 -7.40
CA GLU A 175 -26.56 -4.05 -5.97
C GLU A 175 -25.88 -2.84 -5.33
N SER A 176 -26.33 -2.50 -4.12
CA SER A 176 -25.77 -1.38 -3.35
C SER A 176 -24.31 -1.65 -3.03
N TYR A 177 -23.42 -0.73 -3.42
CA TYR A 177 -21.99 -0.87 -3.16
C TYR A 177 -21.34 0.51 -3.06
N SER A 178 -20.96 0.89 -1.84
CA SER A 178 -20.39 2.21 -1.51
C SER A 178 -18.88 2.33 -1.77
N GLU A 179 -18.21 1.24 -2.17
CA GLU A 179 -16.78 1.18 -2.47
C GLU A 179 -16.49 1.09 -3.97
N PHE A 180 -17.38 1.66 -4.80
CA PHE A 180 -17.26 1.58 -6.25
C PHE A 180 -16.31 2.62 -6.83
N LEU A 181 -16.11 3.76 -6.16
CA LEU A 181 -15.31 4.87 -6.66
C LEU A 181 -13.87 4.51 -7.09
N PRO A 182 -13.13 3.61 -6.40
CA PRO A 182 -11.85 3.10 -6.89
C PRO A 182 -11.91 2.49 -8.29
N MET A 183 -13.05 1.92 -8.71
CA MET A 183 -13.22 1.38 -10.07
C MET A 183 -13.37 2.47 -11.13
N MET A 184 -13.48 3.74 -10.75
CA MET A 184 -13.61 4.88 -11.66
C MET A 184 -12.27 5.61 -11.91
N THR A 185 -11.16 5.00 -11.48
CA THR A 185 -9.81 5.36 -11.94
C THR A 185 -9.44 4.74 -13.29
N ILE A 186 -10.37 4.02 -13.94
CA ILE A 186 -10.20 3.48 -15.29
C ILE A 186 -9.78 4.60 -16.23
N ALA A 187 -8.64 4.43 -16.91
CA ALA A 187 -8.09 5.39 -17.85
C ALA A 187 -9.09 5.76 -18.94
N ILE A 188 -9.27 7.05 -19.18
CA ILE A 188 -10.04 7.56 -20.32
C ILE A 188 -9.10 7.72 -21.52
N ILE A 189 -9.43 7.04 -22.61
CA ILE A 189 -8.69 7.06 -23.88
C ILE A 189 -9.62 7.47 -25.03
N PRO A 190 -9.10 8.06 -26.13
CA PRO A 190 -9.95 8.42 -27.25
C PRO A 190 -10.48 7.17 -27.96
N GLN A 191 -11.76 7.15 -28.30
CA GLN A 191 -12.37 6.04 -29.04
C GLN A 191 -11.67 5.77 -30.38
N SER A 192 -11.05 6.79 -30.98
CA SER A 192 -10.29 6.69 -32.23
C SER A 192 -8.92 6.03 -32.08
N ASN A 193 -8.44 5.73 -30.86
CA ASN A 193 -7.14 5.10 -30.67
C ASN A 193 -7.19 3.58 -30.90
N GLU A 194 -6.81 3.15 -32.10
CA GLU A 194 -6.79 1.74 -32.49
C GLU A 194 -5.59 0.95 -31.92
N ASP A 195 -4.55 1.62 -31.41
CA ASP A 195 -3.34 0.98 -30.85
C ASP A 195 -2.90 1.63 -29.52
N PRO A 196 -3.65 1.43 -28.42
CA PRO A 196 -3.30 2.00 -27.12
C PRO A 196 -1.96 1.50 -26.55
N ALA A 197 -1.47 0.33 -26.98
CA ALA A 197 -0.21 -0.24 -26.52
C ALA A 197 1.01 0.36 -27.25
N GLY A 198 0.92 0.58 -28.57
CA GLY A 198 2.01 1.15 -29.37
C GLY A 198 2.01 2.68 -29.42
N ASN A 199 0.84 3.30 -29.28
CA ASN A 199 0.65 4.75 -29.29
C ASN A 199 -0.32 5.18 -28.18
N PRO A 200 0.13 5.18 -26.92
CA PRO A 200 -0.68 5.59 -25.79
C PRO A 200 -1.08 7.07 -25.89
N ILE A 201 -2.40 7.34 -25.83
CA ILE A 201 -2.99 8.68 -25.80
C ILE A 201 -3.95 8.73 -24.61
N GLY A 202 -3.68 9.61 -23.65
CA GLY A 202 -4.50 9.80 -22.45
C GLY A 202 -4.80 11.28 -22.19
N THR A 203 -5.15 11.60 -20.94
CA THR A 203 -5.46 12.96 -20.48
C THR A 203 -4.50 13.46 -19.41
N GLY A 204 -3.53 12.63 -19.01
CA GLY A 204 -2.62 12.91 -17.91
C GLY A 204 -1.64 14.07 -18.15
N PRO A 205 -0.89 14.46 -17.11
CA PRO A 205 0.01 15.63 -17.13
C PRO A 205 1.21 15.47 -18.08
N PHE A 206 1.60 14.24 -18.39
CA PHE A 206 2.64 13.95 -19.38
C PHE A 206 2.07 13.12 -20.53
N LYS A 207 2.63 13.31 -21.72
CA LYS A 207 2.30 12.55 -22.92
C LYS A 207 3.48 11.71 -23.37
N TYR A 208 3.15 10.63 -24.06
CA TYR A 208 4.11 9.67 -24.58
C TYR A 208 5.01 10.25 -25.68
N VAL A 209 6.31 9.94 -25.61
CA VAL A 209 7.29 10.25 -26.65
C VAL A 209 7.79 8.96 -27.30
N SER A 210 8.35 8.04 -26.51
CA SER A 210 8.91 6.79 -27.02
C SER A 210 8.98 5.70 -25.94
N TYR A 211 8.94 4.44 -26.35
CA TYR A 211 9.22 3.28 -25.50
C TYR A 211 10.17 2.33 -26.23
N THR A 212 11.29 2.03 -25.59
CA THR A 212 12.24 1.02 -26.06
C THR A 212 12.31 -0.11 -25.03
N PRO A 213 11.77 -1.31 -25.35
CA PRO A 213 11.76 -2.44 -24.42
C PRO A 213 13.14 -2.74 -23.85
N GLY A 214 13.19 -2.93 -22.53
CA GLY A 214 14.40 -3.17 -21.76
C GLY A 214 15.37 -1.99 -21.68
N GLN A 215 14.98 -0.79 -22.14
CA GLN A 215 15.81 0.42 -22.08
C GLN A 215 15.10 1.57 -21.36
N ASN A 216 14.04 2.15 -21.94
CA ASN A 216 13.35 3.29 -21.33
C ASN A 216 11.94 3.53 -21.87
N LEU A 217 11.15 4.29 -21.09
CA LEU A 217 9.95 5.01 -21.49
C LEU A 217 10.21 6.51 -21.33
N GLU A 218 10.04 7.28 -22.40
CA GLU A 218 10.22 8.73 -22.41
C GLU A 218 8.85 9.42 -22.49
N LEU A 219 8.63 10.36 -21.55
CA LEU A 219 7.44 11.20 -21.49
C LEU A 219 7.83 12.69 -21.54
N GLU A 220 7.01 13.51 -22.17
CA GLU A 220 7.16 14.96 -22.16
C GLU A 220 5.90 15.63 -21.59
N LYS A 221 6.06 16.84 -21.07
CA LYS A 221 4.96 17.64 -20.54
C LYS A 221 3.83 17.79 -21.56
N TYR A 222 2.59 17.66 -21.10
CA TYR A 222 1.41 18.00 -21.90
C TYR A 222 0.96 19.44 -21.60
N ASP A 223 1.29 20.38 -22.49
CA ASP A 223 0.90 21.80 -22.36
C ASP A 223 -0.62 22.05 -22.32
N GLY A 224 -1.42 21.08 -22.78
CA GLY A 224 -2.88 21.14 -22.73
C GLY A 224 -3.50 20.55 -21.47
N TYR A 225 -2.69 20.20 -20.45
CA TYR A 225 -3.20 19.63 -19.21
C TYR A 225 -4.16 20.61 -18.51
N TRP A 226 -5.28 20.08 -18.01
CA TRP A 226 -6.39 20.88 -17.52
C TRP A 226 -6.07 21.64 -16.23
N GLN A 227 -5.08 21.18 -15.46
CA GLN A 227 -4.61 21.84 -14.25
C GLN A 227 -3.47 22.81 -14.58
N GLU A 228 -3.77 24.11 -14.53
CA GLU A 228 -2.79 25.15 -14.82
C GLU A 228 -1.56 25.04 -13.90
N GLY A 229 -0.36 25.13 -14.50
CA GLY A 229 0.91 25.06 -13.77
C GLY A 229 1.42 23.64 -13.48
N VAL A 230 0.66 22.60 -13.85
CA VAL A 230 1.05 21.18 -13.71
C VAL A 230 1.21 20.54 -15.10
N PRO A 231 2.20 19.67 -15.32
CA PRO A 231 3.34 19.40 -14.45
C PRO A 231 4.36 20.54 -14.47
N SER A 232 5.23 20.58 -13.45
CA SER A 232 6.33 21.54 -13.38
C SER A 232 7.50 21.16 -14.30
N LEU A 233 7.79 19.86 -14.44
CA LEU A 233 8.89 19.34 -15.26
C LEU A 233 8.57 19.35 -16.76
N ASP A 234 9.61 19.44 -17.59
CA ASP A 234 9.51 19.37 -19.06
C ASP A 234 9.45 17.91 -19.56
N SER A 235 10.17 17.00 -18.91
CA SER A 235 10.20 15.59 -19.31
C SER A 235 10.53 14.62 -18.16
N VAL A 236 10.16 13.35 -18.37
CA VAL A 236 10.46 12.23 -17.48
C VAL A 236 11.02 11.10 -18.33
N GLU A 237 12.14 10.52 -17.92
CA GLU A 237 12.63 9.25 -18.44
C GLU A 237 12.48 8.18 -17.36
N PHE A 238 11.71 7.14 -17.63
CA PHE A 238 11.71 5.91 -16.85
C PHE A 238 12.72 4.95 -17.47
N LYS A 239 13.87 4.75 -16.82
CA LYS A 239 14.98 3.94 -17.32
C LYS A 239 14.94 2.53 -16.71
N PHE A 240 14.85 1.50 -17.54
CA PHE A 240 14.76 0.10 -17.11
C PHE A 240 16.15 -0.52 -16.93
N ILE A 241 16.41 -1.05 -15.73
CA ILE A 241 17.69 -1.61 -15.30
C ILE A 241 17.40 -2.87 -14.45
N ALA A 242 17.33 -4.03 -15.11
CA ALA A 242 16.91 -5.28 -14.47
C ALA A 242 17.78 -5.70 -13.26
N ASP A 243 19.05 -5.30 -13.22
CA ASP A 243 19.96 -5.62 -12.13
C ASP A 243 19.98 -4.50 -11.07
N VAL A 244 19.52 -4.82 -9.86
CA VAL A 244 19.34 -3.85 -8.77
C VAL A 244 20.66 -3.21 -8.32
N ASP A 245 21.77 -3.96 -8.35
CA ASP A 245 23.09 -3.45 -7.98
C ASP A 245 23.60 -2.47 -9.04
N THR A 246 23.37 -2.77 -10.33
CA THR A 246 23.68 -1.86 -11.44
C THR A 246 22.84 -0.58 -11.35
N ALA A 247 21.55 -0.67 -11.03
CA ALA A 247 20.69 0.49 -10.83
C ALA A 247 21.21 1.39 -9.70
N PHE A 248 21.66 0.79 -8.59
CA PHE A 248 22.27 1.53 -7.48
C PHE A 248 23.60 2.20 -7.88
N VAL A 249 24.45 1.55 -8.67
CA VAL A 249 25.69 2.16 -9.18
C VAL A 249 25.40 3.34 -10.11
N GLU A 250 24.37 3.24 -10.94
CA GLU A 250 23.91 4.34 -11.80
C GLU A 250 23.37 5.53 -10.99
N LEU A 251 22.61 5.26 -9.93
CA LEU A 251 22.21 6.28 -8.95
C LEU A 251 23.45 6.96 -8.35
N GLN A 252 24.45 6.21 -7.86
CA GLN A 252 25.68 6.80 -7.32
C GLN A 252 26.47 7.62 -8.34
N ALA A 253 26.39 7.27 -9.63
CA ALA A 253 27.01 8.02 -10.71
C ALA A 253 26.23 9.29 -11.10
N GLY A 254 25.01 9.47 -10.59
CA GLY A 254 24.12 10.58 -10.92
C GLY A 254 23.49 10.49 -12.31
N THR A 255 23.44 9.29 -12.92
CA THR A 255 22.72 9.05 -14.18
C THR A 255 21.24 8.75 -13.95
N ILE A 256 20.86 8.46 -12.71
CA ILE A 256 19.48 8.31 -12.23
C ILE A 256 19.27 9.31 -11.09
N ASP A 257 18.12 9.97 -11.08
CA ASP A 257 17.74 10.94 -10.06
C ASP A 257 16.87 10.32 -8.97
N ILE A 258 16.07 9.29 -9.28
CA ILE A 258 15.19 8.61 -8.33
C ILE A 258 15.32 7.10 -8.47
N LEU A 259 15.49 6.39 -7.35
CA LEU A 259 15.48 4.92 -7.30
C LEU A 259 14.77 4.45 -6.03
N LYS A 260 13.88 3.47 -6.16
CA LYS A 260 13.13 2.84 -5.06
C LYS A 260 13.75 1.53 -4.59
N TYR A 261 13.23 1.02 -3.49
CA TYR A 261 13.57 -0.28 -2.92
C TYR A 261 15.05 -0.40 -2.54
N LEU A 262 15.65 0.69 -2.07
CA LEU A 262 17.01 0.62 -1.53
C LEU A 262 17.03 -0.22 -0.26
N THR A 263 18.04 -1.07 -0.14
CA THR A 263 18.36 -1.67 1.15
C THR A 263 18.86 -0.60 2.13
N SER A 264 18.74 -0.85 3.44
CA SER A 264 19.29 0.06 4.46
C SER A 264 20.80 0.30 4.27
N ALA A 265 21.56 -0.73 3.88
CA ALA A 265 22.99 -0.61 3.60
C ALA A 265 23.27 0.28 2.38
N GLN A 266 22.51 0.14 1.30
CA GLN A 266 22.62 1.02 0.12
C GLN A 266 22.34 2.48 0.49
N ALA A 267 21.24 2.73 1.21
CA ALA A 267 20.87 4.07 1.67
C ALA A 267 21.96 4.73 2.54
N GLU A 268 22.61 3.98 3.44
CA GLU A 268 23.72 4.48 4.28
C GLU A 268 25.00 4.81 3.50
N THR A 269 25.21 4.16 2.35
CA THR A 269 26.39 4.40 1.50
C THR A 269 26.18 5.49 0.46
N LEU A 270 24.95 5.98 0.31
CA LEU A 270 24.64 7.05 -0.62
C LEU A 270 25.22 8.38 -0.09
N GLY A 271 25.80 9.18 -0.98
CA GLY A 271 26.38 10.47 -0.61
C GLY A 271 25.33 11.52 -0.23
N ASP A 272 25.79 12.69 0.22
CA ASP A 272 24.93 13.81 0.64
C ASP A 272 24.12 14.45 -0.50
N ASP A 273 24.24 13.98 -1.74
CA ASP A 273 23.54 14.51 -2.92
C ASP A 273 22.08 14.04 -3.04
N TYR A 274 21.66 13.12 -2.18
CA TYR A 274 20.33 12.51 -2.21
C TYR A 274 19.61 12.65 -0.86
N ASN A 275 18.30 12.78 -0.92
CA ASN A 275 17.39 12.57 0.18
C ASN A 275 16.96 11.10 0.19
N ILE A 276 17.12 10.43 1.33
CA ILE A 276 16.51 9.11 1.54
C ILE A 276 15.15 9.34 2.19
N VAL A 277 14.09 9.13 1.42
CA VAL A 277 12.72 9.20 1.91
C VAL A 277 12.19 7.78 2.14
N GLN A 278 11.40 7.63 3.19
CA GLN A 278 10.84 6.36 3.61
C GLN A 278 9.32 6.42 3.44
N GLY A 279 8.78 5.40 2.80
CA GLY A 279 7.35 5.14 2.73
C GLY A 279 7.07 3.66 2.94
N SER A 280 5.89 3.25 2.52
CA SER A 280 5.44 1.86 2.56
C SER A 280 5.47 1.26 1.14
N MET A 281 5.63 -0.07 1.06
CA MET A 281 5.45 -0.82 -0.19
C MET A 281 3.96 -1.08 -0.51
N ASN A 282 3.06 -0.74 0.42
CA ASN A 282 1.62 -1.01 0.40
C ASN A 282 1.33 -2.51 0.24
N LEU A 283 2.02 -3.35 1.02
CA LEU A 283 1.88 -4.80 0.95
C LEU A 283 1.56 -5.38 2.33
N VAL A 284 0.68 -6.38 2.39
CA VAL A 284 0.58 -7.25 3.56
C VAL A 284 1.59 -8.38 3.39
N HIS A 285 2.76 -8.26 4.02
CA HIS A 285 3.76 -9.32 4.08
C HIS A 285 3.46 -10.26 5.25
N ALA A 286 3.22 -11.53 4.94
CA ALA A 286 2.81 -12.53 5.94
C ALA A 286 3.22 -13.94 5.53
N MET A 287 3.22 -14.85 6.52
CA MET A 287 3.13 -16.29 6.26
C MET A 287 1.66 -16.71 6.29
N TYR A 288 1.11 -17.03 5.11
CA TYR A 288 -0.25 -17.51 4.92
C TYR A 288 -0.35 -19.00 5.22
N LEU A 289 -1.43 -19.41 5.88
CA LEU A 289 -1.62 -20.75 6.42
C LEU A 289 -2.81 -21.41 5.73
N ASN A 290 -2.62 -22.62 5.21
CA ASN A 290 -3.73 -23.41 4.68
C ASN A 290 -4.48 -24.10 5.82
N SER A 291 -5.67 -23.60 6.14
CA SER A 291 -6.52 -24.11 7.23
C SER A 291 -7.08 -25.52 6.96
N ALA A 292 -6.96 -26.04 5.73
CA ALA A 292 -7.32 -27.43 5.40
C ALA A 292 -6.19 -28.43 5.70
N TYR A 293 -4.95 -27.97 5.95
CA TYR A 293 -3.86 -28.83 6.41
C TYR A 293 -4.03 -29.16 7.89
N GLU A 294 -4.02 -30.45 8.26
CA GLU A 294 -4.51 -30.93 9.57
C GLU A 294 -3.91 -30.19 10.79
N PRO A 295 -2.59 -29.99 10.91
CA PRO A 295 -2.03 -29.18 11.99
C PRO A 295 -2.57 -27.75 12.02
N LEU A 296 -2.67 -27.09 10.86
CA LEU A 296 -3.09 -25.69 10.72
C LEU A 296 -4.61 -25.51 10.81
N SER A 297 -5.39 -26.59 10.78
CA SER A 297 -6.84 -26.54 10.98
C SER A 297 -7.24 -26.17 12.42
N LYS A 298 -6.32 -26.32 13.39
CA LYS A 298 -6.54 -25.94 14.78
C LYS A 298 -6.06 -24.52 15.03
N THR A 299 -6.94 -23.66 15.55
CA THR A 299 -6.61 -22.27 15.90
C THR A 299 -5.43 -22.19 16.86
N GLU A 300 -5.34 -23.09 17.85
CA GLU A 300 -4.25 -23.08 18.84
C GLU A 300 -2.87 -23.32 18.22
N VAL A 301 -2.79 -24.12 17.14
CA VAL A 301 -1.53 -24.32 16.40
C VAL A 301 -1.16 -23.05 15.65
N ARG A 302 -2.11 -22.41 14.96
CA ARG A 302 -1.85 -21.14 14.25
C ARG A 302 -1.43 -20.03 15.21
N GLN A 303 -2.10 -19.93 16.35
CA GLN A 303 -1.72 -19.02 17.45
C GLN A 303 -0.29 -19.30 17.94
N ALA A 304 0.08 -20.56 18.09
CA ALA A 304 1.44 -20.92 18.47
C ALA A 304 2.48 -20.45 17.43
N LEU A 305 2.17 -20.54 16.13
CA LEU A 305 3.05 -20.01 15.07
C LEU A 305 3.18 -18.49 15.16
N CYS A 306 2.11 -17.76 15.47
CA CYS A 306 2.17 -16.31 15.70
C CYS A 306 3.07 -15.94 16.88
N TYR A 307 3.03 -16.69 17.99
CA TYR A 307 3.93 -16.48 19.13
C TYR A 307 5.38 -16.91 18.83
N ALA A 308 5.59 -17.84 17.89
CA ALA A 308 6.90 -18.38 17.57
C ALA A 308 7.73 -17.52 16.61
N VAL A 309 7.11 -16.59 15.89
CA VAL A 309 7.79 -15.76 14.87
C VAL A 309 8.13 -14.38 15.43
N ASP A 310 9.41 -13.99 15.36
CA ASP A 310 9.88 -12.67 15.78
C ASP A 310 9.78 -11.68 14.61
N ARG A 311 8.64 -11.01 14.52
CA ARG A 311 8.35 -10.02 13.47
C ARG A 311 9.35 -8.85 13.48
N ASP A 312 9.83 -8.46 14.65
CA ASP A 312 10.83 -7.40 14.78
C ASP A 312 12.20 -7.87 14.27
N ALA A 313 12.58 -9.14 14.52
CA ALA A 313 13.82 -9.69 13.98
C ALA A 313 13.80 -9.72 12.44
N ILE A 314 12.67 -10.11 11.83
CA ILE A 314 12.49 -10.08 10.36
C ILE A 314 12.63 -8.65 9.83
N ASN A 315 11.87 -7.70 10.39
CA ASN A 315 11.91 -6.28 9.98
C ASN A 315 13.34 -5.70 10.15
N ASN A 316 14.00 -5.98 11.27
CA ASN A 316 15.37 -5.52 11.52
C ASN A 316 16.37 -6.10 10.52
N PHE A 317 16.26 -7.38 10.18
CA PHE A 317 17.19 -8.03 9.26
C PHE A 317 17.02 -7.53 7.83
N ILE A 318 15.78 -7.44 7.34
CA ILE A 318 15.49 -7.17 5.92
C ILE A 318 15.41 -5.66 5.65
N PHE A 319 14.71 -4.92 6.51
CA PHE A 319 14.37 -3.52 6.29
C PHE A 319 15.07 -2.56 7.26
N GLY A 320 15.87 -3.07 8.21
CA GLY A 320 16.57 -2.25 9.20
C GLY A 320 15.64 -1.65 10.25
N GLY A 321 14.50 -2.30 10.53
CA GLY A 321 13.54 -1.88 11.54
C GLY A 321 12.63 -0.73 11.07
N LYS A 322 12.53 -0.53 9.75
CA LYS A 322 11.82 0.61 9.14
C LYS A 322 10.42 0.25 8.67
N SER A 323 10.10 -1.04 8.51
CA SER A 323 8.75 -1.47 8.13
C SER A 323 7.76 -1.19 9.26
N HIS A 324 6.48 -1.10 8.92
CA HIS A 324 5.41 -1.00 9.90
C HIS A 324 4.91 -2.40 10.26
N ILE A 325 4.95 -2.79 11.54
CA ILE A 325 4.43 -4.10 11.97
C ILE A 325 2.90 -4.11 11.84
N ILE A 326 2.34 -5.17 11.24
CA ILE A 326 0.89 -5.32 11.07
C ILE A 326 0.38 -6.58 11.77
N GLY A 327 -0.91 -6.56 12.15
CA GLY A 327 -1.57 -7.68 12.84
C GLY A 327 -2.74 -8.31 12.09
N SER A 328 -3.10 -7.77 10.92
CA SER A 328 -4.21 -8.25 10.10
C SER A 328 -3.90 -8.04 8.61
N HIS A 329 -4.78 -8.50 7.71
CA HIS A 329 -4.63 -8.29 6.28
C HIS A 329 -5.11 -6.91 5.82
N MET A 330 -4.57 -5.84 6.39
CA MET A 330 -4.81 -4.48 5.95
C MET A 330 -3.57 -3.64 6.26
N ILE A 331 -3.24 -2.68 5.40
CA ILE A 331 -2.11 -1.77 5.60
C ILE A 331 -2.53 -0.49 6.33
N PRO A 332 -1.63 0.16 7.10
CA PRO A 332 -1.91 1.42 7.78
C PRO A 332 -2.40 2.54 6.85
N ALA A 333 -1.98 2.51 5.58
CA ALA A 333 -2.35 3.50 4.58
C ALA A 333 -3.87 3.54 4.29
N MET A 334 -4.62 2.48 4.62
CA MET A 334 -6.09 2.47 4.59
C MET A 334 -6.73 3.33 5.69
N SER A 335 -5.91 3.93 6.56
CA SER A 335 -6.23 5.02 7.49
C SER A 335 -7.48 4.75 8.32
N LYS A 336 -8.63 5.33 7.95
CA LYS A 336 -9.88 5.19 8.72
C LYS A 336 -10.34 3.74 8.92
N TYR A 337 -9.98 2.85 8.00
CA TYR A 337 -10.36 1.44 8.07
C TYR A 337 -9.34 0.59 8.84
N TYR A 338 -8.12 1.07 9.05
CA TYR A 338 -7.07 0.29 9.70
C TYR A 338 -7.34 0.10 11.21
N GLU A 339 -7.09 -1.11 11.71
CA GLU A 339 -7.21 -1.46 13.12
C GLU A 339 -5.84 -1.72 13.77
N PRO A 340 -5.20 -0.70 14.37
CA PRO A 340 -3.86 -0.83 14.95
C PRO A 340 -3.82 -1.75 16.19
N GLU A 341 -4.93 -1.97 16.89
CA GLU A 341 -4.91 -2.88 18.05
C GLU A 341 -4.54 -4.33 17.65
N ALA A 342 -4.84 -4.72 16.41
CA ALA A 342 -4.48 -6.02 15.85
C ALA A 342 -2.96 -6.28 15.90
N GLU A 343 -2.13 -5.24 15.78
CA GLU A 343 -0.66 -5.34 15.78
C GLU A 343 -0.13 -5.99 17.05
N THR A 344 -0.85 -5.86 18.16
CA THR A 344 -0.39 -6.23 19.51
C THR A 344 -1.00 -7.53 20.05
N VAL A 345 -1.84 -8.22 19.26
CA VAL A 345 -2.51 -9.46 19.67
C VAL A 345 -1.51 -10.57 20.00
N TYR A 346 -0.40 -10.66 19.26
CA TYR A 346 0.69 -11.60 19.54
C TYR A 346 2.02 -10.88 19.75
N SER A 347 2.70 -11.26 20.83
CA SER A 347 4.11 -10.97 21.05
C SER A 347 4.98 -12.16 20.65
N TYR A 348 6.27 -11.94 20.43
CA TYR A 348 7.22 -13.05 20.34
C TYR A 348 7.39 -13.75 21.70
N ASP A 349 6.92 -14.99 21.81
CA ASP A 349 7.04 -15.84 23.00
C ASP A 349 7.14 -17.34 22.60
N PRO A 350 8.35 -17.84 22.29
CA PRO A 350 8.56 -19.24 21.92
C PRO A 350 8.16 -20.25 23.00
N GLU A 351 8.15 -19.87 24.28
CA GLU A 351 7.73 -20.77 25.36
C GLU A 351 6.20 -20.90 25.37
N LYS A 352 5.47 -19.81 25.15
CA LYS A 352 4.03 -19.85 24.96
C LYS A 352 3.64 -20.65 23.71
N ALA A 353 4.40 -20.51 22.62
CA ALA A 353 4.21 -21.31 21.42
C ALA A 353 4.33 -22.82 21.70
N LYS A 354 5.38 -23.26 22.42
CA LYS A 354 5.54 -24.66 22.82
C LYS A 354 4.39 -25.18 23.70
N GLU A 355 3.91 -24.35 24.63
CA GLU A 355 2.75 -24.69 25.47
C GLU A 355 1.50 -24.93 24.61
N LEU A 356 1.19 -24.00 23.69
CA LEU A 356 0.04 -24.11 22.80
C LEU A 356 0.14 -25.32 21.85
N LEU A 357 1.32 -25.58 21.29
CA LEU A 357 1.56 -26.78 20.47
C LEU A 357 1.34 -28.06 21.26
N ALA A 358 1.82 -28.13 22.50
CA ALA A 358 1.62 -29.29 23.35
C ALA A 358 0.14 -29.51 23.69
N ASP A 359 -0.58 -28.45 24.07
CA ASP A 359 -2.01 -28.49 24.38
C ASP A 359 -2.86 -28.88 23.16
N ALA A 360 -2.45 -28.47 21.95
CA ALA A 360 -3.08 -28.84 20.68
C ALA A 360 -2.75 -30.28 20.21
N GLY A 361 -1.88 -31.00 20.93
CA GLY A 361 -1.49 -32.38 20.64
C GLY A 361 -0.22 -32.56 19.81
N TYR A 362 0.59 -31.52 19.64
CA TYR A 362 1.86 -31.52 18.90
C TYR A 362 3.07 -31.26 19.82
N ALA A 363 3.11 -31.88 21.00
CA ALA A 363 4.23 -31.74 21.93
C ALA A 363 5.58 -32.21 21.35
N ASP A 364 5.54 -33.15 20.41
CA ASP A 364 6.70 -33.64 19.66
C ASP A 364 6.89 -32.91 18.31
N GLY A 365 6.10 -31.86 18.04
CA GLY A 365 6.14 -31.11 16.79
C GLY A 365 5.39 -31.73 15.61
N PHE A 366 5.60 -31.16 14.43
CA PHE A 366 5.13 -31.65 13.13
C PHE A 366 6.00 -31.09 11.99
N ASP A 367 5.89 -31.70 10.80
CA ASP A 367 6.56 -31.21 9.59
C ASP A 367 5.72 -30.14 8.89
N LEU A 368 6.34 -29.06 8.43
CA LEU A 368 5.67 -28.00 7.67
C LEU A 368 6.46 -27.67 6.40
N GLU A 369 5.83 -27.70 5.24
CA GLU A 369 6.39 -27.17 3.99
C GLU A 369 5.96 -25.71 3.80
N ILE A 370 6.93 -24.83 3.58
CA ILE A 370 6.69 -23.45 3.17
C ILE A 370 7.09 -23.31 1.69
N THR A 371 6.10 -23.07 0.84
CA THR A 371 6.32 -22.81 -0.59
C THR A 371 6.51 -21.31 -0.81
N VAL A 372 7.59 -20.90 -1.49
CA VAL A 372 7.96 -19.48 -1.61
C VAL A 372 8.37 -19.17 -3.06
N PRO A 373 7.88 -18.06 -3.67
CA PRO A 373 8.35 -17.64 -4.97
C PRO A 373 9.80 -17.13 -4.90
N SER A 374 10.71 -17.71 -5.68
CA SER A 374 12.16 -17.40 -5.67
C SER A 374 12.51 -16.04 -6.29
N SER A 375 11.55 -15.40 -6.98
CA SER A 375 11.76 -14.16 -7.74
C SER A 375 11.97 -12.92 -6.85
N TYR A 376 11.69 -13.01 -5.54
CA TYR A 376 11.81 -11.90 -4.60
C TYR A 376 12.59 -12.34 -3.36
N SER A 377 13.78 -11.76 -3.15
CA SER A 377 14.67 -12.12 -2.03
C SER A 377 14.00 -11.93 -0.68
N GLN A 378 13.23 -10.85 -0.49
CA GLN A 378 12.54 -10.55 0.78
C GLN A 378 11.63 -11.70 1.26
N HIS A 379 10.96 -12.41 0.34
CA HIS A 379 10.08 -13.53 0.70
C HIS A 379 10.92 -14.76 1.11
N VAL A 380 12.02 -15.02 0.39
CA VAL A 380 12.94 -16.13 0.67
C VAL A 380 13.67 -15.93 1.99
N ASP A 381 14.19 -14.72 2.23
CA ASP A 381 14.91 -14.37 3.46
C ASP A 381 13.99 -14.46 4.69
N SER A 382 12.76 -13.94 4.58
CA SER A 382 11.74 -14.07 5.63
C SER A 382 11.39 -15.53 5.91
N ALA A 383 11.19 -16.34 4.87
CA ALA A 383 10.88 -17.75 5.03
C ALA A 383 12.02 -18.53 5.71
N GLN A 384 13.29 -18.17 5.47
CA GLN A 384 14.43 -18.78 6.14
C GLN A 384 14.47 -18.42 7.63
N ILE A 385 14.24 -17.16 7.99
CA ILE A 385 14.16 -16.73 9.40
C ILE A 385 13.00 -17.45 10.11
N ILE A 386 11.82 -17.47 9.49
CA ILE A 386 10.63 -18.16 10.02
C ILE A 386 10.92 -19.66 10.18
N ALA A 387 11.55 -20.31 9.20
CA ALA A 387 11.91 -21.72 9.30
C ALA A 387 12.82 -22.01 10.51
N ASP A 388 13.83 -21.16 10.72
CA ASP A 388 14.75 -21.27 11.85
C ASP A 388 14.04 -21.05 13.19
N GLU A 389 13.12 -20.08 13.28
CA GLU A 389 12.33 -19.78 14.48
C GLU A 389 11.33 -20.88 14.82
N LEU A 390 10.57 -21.36 13.83
CA LEU A 390 9.62 -22.46 13.98
C LEU A 390 10.31 -23.76 14.41
N SER A 391 11.55 -24.01 13.95
CA SER A 391 12.33 -25.17 14.38
C SER A 391 12.63 -25.17 15.88
N GLN A 392 12.74 -23.99 16.52
CA GLN A 392 13.04 -23.85 17.95
C GLN A 392 11.84 -24.22 18.84
N VAL A 393 10.63 -24.23 18.29
CA VAL A 393 9.40 -24.64 18.97
C VAL A 393 8.94 -26.05 18.55
N GLY A 394 9.75 -26.76 17.76
CA GLY A 394 9.51 -28.15 17.36
C GLY A 394 8.84 -28.34 16.00
N VAL A 395 8.58 -27.28 15.23
CA VAL A 395 8.02 -27.40 13.88
C VAL A 395 9.15 -27.55 12.88
N ASN A 396 9.24 -28.72 12.23
CA ASN A 396 10.32 -29.01 11.29
C ASN A 396 9.96 -28.48 9.89
N VAL A 397 10.59 -27.37 9.50
CA VAL A 397 10.26 -26.66 8.27
C VAL A 397 11.10 -27.12 7.07
N THR A 398 10.45 -27.39 5.94
CA THR A 398 11.09 -27.56 4.62
C THR A 398 10.72 -26.41 3.72
N LEU A 399 11.71 -25.70 3.18
CA LEU A 399 11.50 -24.63 2.20
C LEU A 399 11.44 -25.20 0.78
N ASN A 400 10.36 -24.88 0.07
CA ASN A 400 10.15 -25.23 -1.33
C ASN A 400 10.12 -23.95 -2.18
N GLN A 401 11.28 -23.57 -2.71
CA GLN A 401 11.39 -22.38 -3.58
C GLN A 401 10.97 -22.72 -5.01
N VAL A 402 10.06 -21.94 -5.58
CA VAL A 402 9.50 -22.17 -6.93
C VAL A 402 9.49 -20.88 -7.76
N GLU A 403 9.43 -21.01 -9.09
CA GLU A 403 9.24 -19.85 -9.98
C GLU A 403 7.87 -19.19 -9.78
N TRP A 404 7.77 -17.88 -10.03
CA TRP A 404 6.53 -17.10 -9.84
C TRP A 404 5.31 -17.71 -10.52
N SER A 405 5.46 -18.16 -11.78
CA SER A 405 4.37 -18.75 -12.54
C SER A 405 3.86 -20.08 -11.94
N THR A 406 4.77 -20.87 -11.36
CA THR A 406 4.42 -22.09 -10.62
C THR A 406 3.70 -21.75 -9.33
N TRP A 407 4.22 -20.78 -8.56
CA TRP A 407 3.56 -20.33 -7.33
C TRP A 407 2.12 -19.86 -7.60
N LEU A 408 1.92 -19.03 -8.63
CA LEU A 408 0.61 -18.53 -9.01
C LEU A 408 -0.39 -19.64 -9.34
N GLN A 409 0.05 -20.70 -10.03
CA GLN A 409 -0.82 -21.80 -10.44
C GLN A 409 -1.12 -22.75 -9.29
N ASP A 410 -0.08 -23.21 -8.59
CA ASP A 410 -0.22 -24.29 -7.62
C ASP A 410 -0.69 -23.77 -6.26
N VAL A 411 -0.09 -22.67 -5.78
CA VAL A 411 -0.37 -22.10 -4.46
C VAL A 411 -1.60 -21.20 -4.53
N TYR A 412 -1.54 -20.13 -5.33
CA TYR A 412 -2.59 -19.09 -5.30
C TYR A 412 -3.89 -19.54 -5.96
N LYS A 413 -3.85 -20.03 -7.21
CA LYS A 413 -5.04 -20.50 -7.92
C LYS A 413 -5.48 -21.90 -7.48
N GLY A 414 -4.52 -22.77 -7.19
CA GLY A 414 -4.76 -24.17 -6.85
C GLY A 414 -5.07 -24.41 -5.38
N GLY A 415 -4.66 -23.52 -4.47
CA GLY A 415 -4.77 -23.74 -3.03
C GLY A 415 -3.95 -24.94 -2.54
N ASN A 416 -2.94 -25.39 -3.29
CA ASN A 416 -2.15 -26.59 -3.02
C ASN A 416 -0.85 -26.25 -2.30
N PHE A 417 -0.94 -25.96 -1.00
CA PHE A 417 0.21 -25.63 -0.15
C PHE A 417 -0.12 -25.92 1.32
N GLN A 418 0.88 -25.89 2.19
CA GLN A 418 0.68 -25.92 3.65
C GLN A 418 0.84 -24.51 4.24
N ALA A 419 1.98 -23.88 3.97
CA ALA A 419 2.21 -22.47 4.24
C ALA A 419 2.93 -21.78 3.07
N THR A 420 2.81 -20.46 2.97
CA THR A 420 3.54 -19.66 1.98
C THR A 420 3.86 -18.28 2.54
N VAL A 421 5.05 -17.75 2.23
CA VAL A 421 5.46 -16.40 2.62
C VAL A 421 5.45 -15.51 1.39
N ILE A 422 4.64 -14.44 1.41
CA ILE A 422 4.48 -13.52 0.29
C ILE A 422 3.89 -12.18 0.76
N GLY A 423 4.13 -11.11 0.00
CA GLY A 423 3.39 -9.85 0.08
C GLY A 423 2.19 -9.81 -0.89
N PHE A 424 1.03 -9.35 -0.43
CA PHE A 424 -0.10 -9.00 -1.32
C PHE A 424 -0.36 -7.50 -1.30
N ASP A 425 -0.55 -6.92 -2.48
CA ASP A 425 -1.14 -5.61 -2.66
C ASP A 425 -2.68 -5.68 -2.58
N GLY A 426 -3.31 -4.52 -2.64
CA GLY A 426 -4.76 -4.36 -2.71
C GLY A 426 -5.12 -3.03 -3.37
N THR A 427 -6.40 -2.86 -3.66
CA THR A 427 -6.95 -1.59 -4.12
C THR A 427 -7.30 -0.66 -2.95
N LEU A 428 -7.72 0.57 -3.24
CA LEU A 428 -8.25 1.49 -2.22
C LEU A 428 -9.68 1.17 -1.78
N ALA A 429 -10.27 0.05 -2.24
CA ALA A 429 -11.49 -0.49 -1.65
C ALA A 429 -11.12 -1.32 -0.41
N PRO A 430 -11.55 -0.95 0.82
CA PRO A 430 -11.21 -1.70 2.03
C PRO A 430 -11.69 -3.15 1.99
N SER A 431 -12.77 -3.46 1.27
CA SER A 431 -13.21 -4.85 1.07
C SER A 431 -12.16 -5.72 0.39
N ASP A 432 -11.35 -5.21 -0.53
CA ASP A 432 -10.41 -5.99 -1.34
C ASP A 432 -9.27 -6.61 -0.48
N TRP A 433 -8.90 -5.92 0.60
CA TRP A 433 -7.93 -6.39 1.58
C TRP A 433 -8.43 -7.58 2.39
N LEU A 434 -9.73 -7.63 2.67
CA LEU A 434 -10.32 -8.56 3.64
C LEU A 434 -11.14 -9.68 2.96
N LYS A 435 -11.66 -9.46 1.75
CA LYS A 435 -12.59 -10.40 1.08
C LYS A 435 -12.03 -11.79 0.87
N LYS A 436 -10.72 -11.94 0.69
CA LYS A 436 -10.04 -13.22 0.48
C LYS A 436 -10.10 -14.19 1.67
N TYR A 437 -10.63 -13.75 2.82
CA TYR A 437 -10.88 -14.61 3.99
C TYR A 437 -12.36 -14.99 4.14
N VAL A 438 -13.26 -14.50 3.28
CA VAL A 438 -14.66 -14.94 3.31
C VAL A 438 -14.72 -16.42 2.91
N THR A 439 -15.44 -17.23 3.69
CA THR A 439 -15.43 -18.70 3.58
C THR A 439 -15.61 -19.20 2.13
N ASP A 440 -16.63 -18.67 1.43
CA ASP A 440 -17.00 -19.13 0.09
C ASP A 440 -16.43 -18.27 -1.06
N ASP A 441 -15.52 -17.34 -0.78
CA ASP A 441 -14.91 -16.50 -1.83
C ASP A 441 -13.93 -17.31 -2.68
N ALA A 442 -13.99 -17.14 -4.01
CA ALA A 442 -13.15 -17.88 -4.94
C ALA A 442 -11.64 -17.58 -4.79
N LYS A 443 -11.28 -16.44 -4.17
CA LYS A 443 -9.89 -16.07 -3.87
C LYS A 443 -9.42 -16.53 -2.48
N ASN A 444 -10.25 -17.22 -1.70
CA ASN A 444 -9.86 -17.80 -0.41
C ASN A 444 -9.01 -19.05 -0.58
N PHE A 445 -7.77 -18.85 -1.07
CA PHE A 445 -6.81 -19.93 -1.27
C PHE A 445 -6.30 -20.54 0.05
N MET A 446 -6.52 -19.86 1.18
CA MET A 446 -6.14 -20.33 2.52
C MET A 446 -7.12 -21.34 3.11
N HIS A 447 -8.28 -21.54 2.46
CA HIS A 447 -9.37 -22.39 2.96
C HIS A 447 -9.82 -22.00 4.37
N TYR A 448 -9.70 -20.70 4.70
CA TYR A 448 -10.09 -20.17 6.00
C TYR A 448 -11.63 -20.14 6.11
N SER A 449 -12.17 -20.39 7.29
CA SER A 449 -13.61 -20.30 7.52
C SER A 449 -13.92 -19.89 8.95
N ASN A 450 -14.68 -18.81 9.09
CA ASN A 450 -15.13 -18.30 10.37
C ASN A 450 -16.45 -17.55 10.17
N THR A 451 -17.53 -18.06 10.78
CA THR A 451 -18.87 -17.49 10.60
C THR A 451 -19.01 -16.07 11.13
N GLU A 452 -18.33 -15.74 12.23
CA GLU A 452 -18.35 -14.37 12.77
C GLU A 452 -17.64 -13.41 11.82
N TYR A 453 -16.51 -13.83 11.23
CA TYR A 453 -15.81 -13.08 10.20
C TYR A 453 -16.72 -12.82 8.98
N ASP A 454 -17.38 -13.86 8.47
CA ASP A 454 -18.27 -13.77 7.32
C ASP A 454 -19.42 -12.78 7.59
N ASP A 455 -20.01 -12.82 8.79
CA ASP A 455 -21.11 -11.94 9.19
C ASP A 455 -20.69 -10.46 9.27
N VAL A 456 -19.56 -10.17 9.92
CA VAL A 456 -19.07 -8.78 10.05
C VAL A 456 -18.57 -8.25 8.70
N PHE A 457 -17.87 -9.07 7.92
CA PHE A 457 -17.42 -8.68 6.59
C PHE A 457 -18.61 -8.38 5.68
N ASN A 458 -19.62 -9.25 5.65
CA ASN A 458 -20.82 -9.02 4.83
C ASN A 458 -21.58 -7.75 5.26
N THR A 459 -21.63 -7.46 6.57
CA THR A 459 -22.22 -6.21 7.07
C THR A 459 -21.44 -4.99 6.56
N ALA A 460 -20.11 -5.00 6.65
CA ALA A 460 -19.27 -3.92 6.13
C ALA A 460 -19.38 -3.75 4.61
N TYR A 461 -19.42 -4.88 3.89
CA TYR A 461 -19.47 -4.92 2.43
C TYR A 461 -20.78 -4.37 1.86
N THR A 462 -21.91 -4.64 2.53
CA THR A 462 -23.26 -4.30 2.04
C THR A 462 -23.81 -2.98 2.58
N THR A 463 -23.27 -2.46 3.69
CA THR A 463 -23.73 -1.18 4.25
C THR A 463 -23.27 0.04 3.43
N VAL A 464 -24.11 1.07 3.42
CA VAL A 464 -23.81 2.40 2.89
C VAL A 464 -23.51 3.44 3.98
N ASP A 465 -23.75 3.07 5.25
CA ASP A 465 -23.39 3.87 6.41
C ASP A 465 -21.89 3.70 6.71
N ASP A 466 -21.11 4.78 6.60
CA ASP A 466 -19.65 4.76 6.74
C ASP A 466 -19.19 4.39 8.16
N ASP A 467 -19.92 4.81 9.19
CA ASP A 467 -19.58 4.49 10.58
C ASP A 467 -19.77 2.99 10.85
N VAL A 468 -20.90 2.43 10.38
CA VAL A 468 -21.15 0.98 10.45
C VAL A 468 -20.11 0.20 9.66
N LYS A 469 -19.68 0.71 8.50
CA LYS A 469 -18.65 0.10 7.66
C LYS A 469 -17.30 0.04 8.37
N VAL A 470 -16.83 1.18 8.89
CA VAL A 470 -15.57 1.30 9.61
C VAL A 470 -15.54 0.37 10.82
N GLU A 471 -16.61 0.36 11.63
CA GLU A 471 -16.73 -0.51 12.80
C GLU A 471 -16.58 -2.00 12.43
N ASN A 472 -17.27 -2.44 11.37
CA ASN A 472 -17.25 -3.86 10.98
C ASN A 472 -15.96 -4.28 10.29
N TYR A 473 -15.30 -3.41 9.51
CA TYR A 473 -13.96 -3.73 8.98
C TYR A 473 -12.90 -3.81 10.07
N LYS A 474 -12.98 -2.99 11.11
CA LYS A 474 -12.09 -3.09 12.28
C LYS A 474 -12.33 -4.39 13.06
N LYS A 475 -13.58 -4.79 13.27
CA LYS A 475 -13.92 -6.10 13.85
C LYS A 475 -13.40 -7.27 13.01
N ALA A 476 -13.58 -7.21 11.70
CA ALA A 476 -13.07 -8.23 10.78
C ALA A 476 -11.55 -8.41 10.94
N GLN A 477 -10.78 -7.32 11.01
CA GLN A 477 -9.34 -7.37 11.26
C GLN A 477 -8.99 -8.00 12.61
N MET A 478 -9.71 -7.65 13.68
CA MET A 478 -9.49 -8.24 15.01
C MET A 478 -9.79 -9.74 15.02
N ILE A 479 -10.84 -10.21 14.35
CA ILE A 479 -11.13 -11.64 14.22
C ILE A 479 -9.98 -12.36 13.50
N LEU A 480 -9.47 -11.81 12.39
CA LEU A 480 -8.35 -12.41 11.67
C LEU A 480 -7.08 -12.50 12.53
N ALA A 481 -6.83 -11.48 13.36
CA ALA A 481 -5.72 -11.46 14.30
C ALA A 481 -5.94 -12.53 15.40
N GLU A 482 -7.04 -12.46 16.14
CA GLU A 482 -7.33 -13.36 17.27
C GLU A 482 -7.43 -14.84 16.87
N ASP A 483 -7.94 -15.14 15.66
CA ASP A 483 -8.06 -16.50 15.12
C ASP A 483 -6.79 -16.96 14.39
N ALA A 484 -5.75 -16.11 14.37
CA ALA A 484 -4.47 -16.36 13.70
C ALA A 484 -4.67 -16.88 12.26
N ALA A 485 -5.47 -16.16 11.46
CA ALA A 485 -5.77 -16.56 10.08
C ALA A 485 -4.51 -16.62 9.19
N ALA A 486 -3.49 -15.84 9.54
CA ALA A 486 -2.13 -15.91 9.03
C ALA A 486 -1.15 -15.41 10.10
N VAL A 487 0.15 -15.65 9.91
CA VAL A 487 1.20 -14.95 10.68
C VAL A 487 1.51 -13.66 9.93
N TYR A 488 0.80 -12.59 10.26
CA TYR A 488 1.04 -11.25 9.72
C TYR A 488 2.35 -10.68 10.26
N ILE A 489 3.19 -10.11 9.40
CA ILE A 489 4.53 -9.64 9.76
C ILE A 489 4.56 -8.11 9.74
N GLU A 490 4.49 -7.55 8.54
CA GLU A 490 4.74 -6.12 8.32
C GLU A 490 4.08 -5.62 7.02
N ASP A 491 3.89 -4.30 6.96
CA ASP A 491 3.87 -3.54 5.72
C ASP A 491 5.31 -3.07 5.45
N PRO A 492 6.01 -3.68 4.46
CA PRO A 492 7.43 -3.46 4.25
C PRO A 492 7.78 -1.99 3.97
N ALA A 493 8.91 -1.54 4.50
CA ALA A 493 9.42 -0.21 4.19
C ALA A 493 9.88 -0.10 2.73
N ASN A 494 9.57 1.04 2.12
CA ASN A 494 10.12 1.45 0.84
C ASN A 494 11.08 2.61 1.04
N LEU A 495 12.39 2.35 0.90
CA LEU A 495 13.41 3.41 0.91
C LEU A 495 13.65 3.89 -0.52
N VAL A 496 13.47 5.19 -0.71
CA VAL A 496 13.59 5.84 -2.01
C VAL A 496 14.67 6.91 -1.92
N ALA A 497 15.66 6.81 -2.79
CA ALA A 497 16.62 7.87 -2.98
C ALA A 497 16.06 8.89 -3.97
N VAL A 498 16.00 10.15 -3.58
CA VAL A 498 15.59 11.27 -4.42
C VAL A 498 16.74 12.28 -4.47
N SER A 499 17.27 12.53 -5.66
CA SER A 499 18.30 13.54 -5.90
C SER A 499 17.86 14.88 -5.33
N LYS A 500 18.71 15.56 -4.55
CA LYS A 500 18.40 16.86 -3.92
C LYS A 500 18.13 17.99 -4.90
N LYS A 501 18.31 17.73 -6.19
CA LYS A 501 17.84 18.59 -7.28
C LYS A 501 16.32 18.65 -7.36
N PHE A 502 15.60 17.73 -6.72
CA PHE A 502 14.16 17.59 -6.81
C PHE A 502 13.49 17.62 -5.44
N GLY A 503 12.29 18.20 -5.41
CA GLY A 503 11.31 18.10 -4.34
C GLY A 503 9.95 17.69 -4.91
N GLY A 504 8.96 17.45 -4.06
CA GLY A 504 7.60 17.09 -4.44
C GLY A 504 7.35 15.59 -4.60
N TYR A 505 8.36 14.75 -4.42
CA TYR A 505 8.20 13.29 -4.44
C TYR A 505 7.19 12.86 -3.36
N THR A 506 6.17 12.11 -3.76
CA THR A 506 5.00 11.80 -2.91
C THR A 506 4.67 10.32 -2.95
N PHE A 507 4.48 9.70 -1.79
CA PHE A 507 3.97 8.35 -1.66
C PHE A 507 2.44 8.32 -1.78
N TYR A 508 1.93 7.29 -2.46
CA TYR A 508 0.51 6.98 -2.56
C TYR A 508 0.23 5.61 -1.96
N PRO A 509 -0.98 5.39 -1.42
CA PRO A 509 -1.44 4.07 -0.93
C PRO A 509 -1.84 3.10 -2.04
N THR A 510 -1.30 3.31 -3.25
CA THR A 510 -1.52 2.51 -4.45
C THR A 510 -0.27 2.59 -5.31
N ALA A 511 -0.16 1.72 -6.31
CA ALA A 511 0.89 1.77 -7.31
C ALA A 511 0.78 3.06 -8.15
N ALA A 512 1.59 4.08 -7.82
CA ALA A 512 1.64 5.36 -8.51
C ALA A 512 2.99 6.08 -8.28
N GLU A 513 3.66 6.44 -9.38
CA GLU A 513 4.77 7.40 -9.40
C GLU A 513 4.27 8.73 -9.96
N ASP A 514 3.72 9.61 -9.12
CA ASP A 514 3.20 10.90 -9.59
C ASP A 514 4.33 11.91 -9.86
N MET A 515 4.83 11.94 -11.09
CA MET A 515 5.86 12.89 -11.51
C MET A 515 5.31 14.31 -11.70
N SER A 516 3.99 14.50 -11.64
CA SER A 516 3.38 15.82 -11.84
C SER A 516 3.54 16.74 -10.63
N LEU A 517 3.72 16.15 -9.44
CA LEU A 517 4.01 16.86 -8.20
C LEU A 517 5.51 17.13 -8.03
N LEU A 518 6.36 16.42 -8.78
CA LEU A 518 7.82 16.60 -8.73
C LEU A 518 8.22 17.93 -9.38
N TYR A 519 9.18 18.62 -8.78
CA TYR A 519 9.73 19.88 -9.28
C TYR A 519 11.24 19.96 -9.04
N GLN A 520 11.94 20.77 -9.84
CA GLN A 520 13.33 21.10 -9.57
C GLN A 520 13.44 22.11 -8.42
N VAL A 521 14.49 21.99 -7.63
CA VAL A 521 14.81 22.90 -6.52
C VAL A 521 15.86 23.91 -6.97
N GLU A 522 15.69 25.18 -6.60
CA GLU A 522 16.71 26.22 -6.75
C GLU A 522 17.98 25.85 -5.98
N GLN A 523 19.12 25.72 -6.68
CA GLN A 523 20.41 25.33 -6.12
C GLN A 523 21.24 26.50 -5.58
#